data_AF-A0A1L9UNR2-F1
#
_entry.id   AF-A0A1L9UNR2-F1
#
_cell.length_a   1.000
_cell.length_b   1.000
_cell.length_c   1.000
_cell.angle_alpha   90.00
_cell.angle_beta   90.00
_cell.angle_gamma   90.00
#
_symmetry.space_group_name_H-M   'P 1'
#
loop_
_entity.id
_entity.type
_entity.pdbx_description
1 polymer ?
#
loop_
_entity_poly.entity_id
_entity_poly.type
_entity_poly.pdbx_seq_one_letter_code
_entity_poly.pdbx_strand_id
1 'polypeptide(L)'
;MSTHNIQVPLPCSPELWEAPTEAAWENIRKSHTEQPFFHSTIKNLVQDGDKFQSLPMDNLSLTLLLHGIMSMCNDISHFDNRSIYLSDIDQGEEPWRPWRRRMAHALETWKAHYDAYIMGLSQCMGDGRAPRSNQKQETAAILALYHTAHIVIKCEIRHLQATAGAKAIFGHIVMPEDRQVSEEWVRDWVCIQTTAADHAAWHAAQMLREGILNLRNWEVSGVFHYPWCLFIGTLTCWAFHHFGGEMTDGQDICSHLDETDMDQTQSRVLMNHMVSLMGSVSPTQIRRTLKKCCTHGITVEVARYLRSVRWTAAFEAMKLLMGLSQHHTKPNGVGHV
;
A
#
# COMPACT_ATOMS: atom_id res chain seq x y z
N MET A 1 -10.86 8.16 13.33
CA MET A 1 -11.22 9.56 13.61
C MET A 1 -11.19 10.29 12.28
N SER A 2 -12.21 11.08 11.99
CA SER A 2 -12.29 11.80 10.72
C SER A 2 -11.31 12.97 10.68
N THR A 3 -10.58 13.10 9.56
CA THR A 3 -9.67 14.24 9.32
C THR A 3 -10.38 15.58 9.29
N HIS A 4 -11.70 15.58 9.08
CA HIS A 4 -12.54 16.77 9.10
C HIS A 4 -12.52 17.50 10.45
N ASN A 5 -12.36 16.76 11.55
CA ASN A 5 -12.39 17.33 12.90
C ASN A 5 -11.01 17.84 13.36
N ILE A 6 -9.97 17.68 12.53
CA ILE A 6 -8.60 18.05 12.88
C ILE A 6 -8.36 19.52 12.48
N GLN A 7 -8.53 20.42 13.43
CA GLN A 7 -8.34 21.87 13.27
C GLN A 7 -6.99 22.34 13.82
N VAL A 8 -5.90 21.73 13.35
CA VAL A 8 -4.53 22.16 13.72
C VAL A 8 -3.76 22.62 12.48
N PRO A 9 -2.85 23.61 12.62
CA PRO A 9 -1.90 23.96 11.57
C PRO A 9 -0.95 22.79 11.26
N LEU A 10 -0.39 22.78 10.06
CA LEU A 10 0.74 21.89 9.77
C LEU A 10 1.94 22.21 10.68
N PRO A 11 2.82 21.23 10.93
CA PRO A 11 4.03 21.45 11.72
C PRO A 11 4.89 22.59 11.17
N CYS A 12 5.59 23.28 12.05
CA CYS A 12 6.61 24.23 11.65
C CYS A 12 7.78 23.52 10.96
N SER A 13 8.56 24.26 10.16
CA SER A 13 9.71 23.70 9.45
C SER A 13 10.74 23.11 10.43
N PRO A 14 11.48 22.06 10.02
CA PRO A 14 12.53 21.47 10.84
C PRO A 14 13.61 22.48 11.22
N GLU A 15 13.90 23.44 10.34
CA GLU A 15 14.86 24.53 10.57
C GLU A 15 14.49 25.39 11.79
N LEU A 16 13.18 25.65 11.98
CA LEU A 16 12.71 26.38 13.14
C LEU A 16 12.80 25.52 14.41
N TRP A 17 12.51 24.22 14.30
CA TRP A 17 12.53 23.28 15.42
C TRP A 17 13.95 22.96 15.92
N GLU A 18 14.90 22.86 14.99
CA GLU A 18 16.29 22.47 15.23
C GLU A 18 17.24 23.68 15.30
N ALA A 19 16.71 24.89 15.42
CA ALA A 19 17.51 26.11 15.49
C ALA A 19 18.53 26.03 16.65
N PRO A 20 19.85 26.16 16.36
CA PRO A 20 20.89 25.86 17.35
C PRO A 20 21.05 26.94 18.41
N THR A 21 20.50 28.13 18.18
CA THR A 21 20.56 29.27 19.10
C THR A 21 19.27 30.07 19.04
N GLU A 22 18.97 30.78 20.13
CA GLU A 22 17.82 31.70 20.22
C GLU A 22 17.83 32.76 19.10
N ALA A 23 19.01 33.33 18.79
CA ALA A 23 19.14 34.33 17.75
C ALA A 23 18.83 33.77 16.34
N ALA A 24 19.25 32.52 16.07
CA ALA A 24 18.92 31.83 14.82
C ALA A 24 17.42 31.55 14.74
N TRP A 25 16.82 31.04 15.83
CA TRP A 25 15.39 30.81 15.92
C TRP A 25 14.58 32.08 15.67
N GLU A 26 14.94 33.19 16.32
CA GLU A 26 14.24 34.47 16.19
C GLU A 26 14.36 35.04 14.77
N ASN A 27 15.49 34.84 14.10
CA ASN A 27 15.66 35.25 12.71
C ASN A 27 14.76 34.44 11.77
N ILE A 28 14.74 33.11 11.92
CA ILE A 28 13.88 32.21 11.13
C ILE A 28 12.40 32.53 11.38
N ARG A 29 12.03 32.75 12.65
CA ARG A 29 10.66 33.09 13.07
C ARG A 29 10.17 34.40 12.46
N LYS A 30 11.02 35.43 12.34
CA LYS A 30 10.66 36.71 11.70
C LYS A 30 10.33 36.57 10.22
N SER A 31 10.99 35.63 9.53
CA SER A 31 10.68 35.28 8.14
C SER A 31 9.61 34.20 7.99
N HIS A 32 9.08 33.67 9.10
CA HIS A 32 8.16 32.54 9.08
C HIS A 32 6.74 32.98 8.67
N THR A 33 6.22 32.36 7.62
CA THR A 33 4.81 32.45 7.26
C THR A 33 4.00 31.43 8.06
N GLU A 34 2.84 31.84 8.57
CA GLU A 34 1.93 30.95 9.30
C GLU A 34 1.57 29.73 8.44
N GLN A 35 1.68 28.54 9.04
CA GLN A 35 1.44 27.28 8.34
C GLN A 35 -0.06 27.09 8.06
N PRO A 36 -0.44 26.59 6.87
CA PRO A 36 -1.84 26.34 6.57
C PRO A 36 -2.40 25.21 7.46
N PHE A 37 -3.71 25.25 7.70
CA PHE A 37 -4.40 24.23 8.47
C PHE A 37 -4.36 22.87 7.77
N PHE A 38 -4.07 21.81 8.52
CA PHE A 38 -3.97 20.43 8.02
C PHE A 38 -5.18 20.02 7.17
N HIS A 39 -6.40 20.21 7.69
CA HIS A 39 -7.62 19.88 6.97
C HIS A 39 -7.79 20.69 5.67
N SER A 40 -7.46 21.99 5.69
CA SER A 40 -7.56 22.85 4.51
C SER A 40 -6.58 22.42 3.42
N THR A 41 -5.37 22.02 3.80
CA THR A 41 -4.34 21.55 2.87
C THR A 41 -4.75 20.25 2.20
N ILE A 42 -5.31 19.28 2.95
CA ILE A 42 -5.81 18.03 2.36
C ILE A 42 -6.99 18.31 1.45
N LYS A 43 -7.92 19.17 1.85
CA LYS A 43 -9.07 19.56 1.02
C LYS A 43 -8.59 20.16 -0.31
N ASN A 44 -7.60 21.06 -0.27
CA ASN A 44 -7.00 21.63 -1.47
C ASN A 44 -6.33 20.56 -2.33
N LEU A 45 -5.51 19.68 -1.74
CA LEU A 45 -4.86 18.59 -2.45
C LEU A 45 -5.86 17.64 -3.16
N VAL A 46 -7.02 17.41 -2.55
CA VAL A 46 -8.09 16.59 -3.12
C VAL A 46 -8.91 17.32 -4.18
N GLN A 47 -9.20 18.61 -3.98
CA GLN A 47 -10.14 19.37 -4.82
C GLN A 47 -9.45 20.14 -5.97
N ASP A 48 -8.25 20.67 -5.70
CA ASP A 48 -7.54 21.64 -6.52
C ASP A 48 -6.02 21.43 -6.34
N GLY A 49 -5.54 20.32 -6.91
CA GLY A 49 -4.13 19.90 -6.79
C GLY A 49 -3.13 20.92 -7.33
N ASP A 50 -3.56 21.84 -8.20
CA ASP A 50 -2.71 22.90 -8.76
C ASP A 50 -2.32 23.94 -7.69
N LYS A 51 -3.23 24.27 -6.76
CA LYS A 51 -2.87 25.15 -5.63
C LYS A 51 -1.82 24.54 -4.71
N PHE A 52 -1.80 23.21 -4.61
CA PHE A 52 -0.84 22.49 -3.78
C PHE A 52 0.59 22.56 -4.34
N GLN A 53 0.75 22.69 -5.67
CA GLN A 53 2.05 22.72 -6.37
C GLN A 53 3.01 23.82 -5.90
N SER A 54 2.50 24.90 -5.29
CA SER A 54 3.30 26.06 -4.90
C SER A 54 3.82 26.03 -3.46
N LEU A 55 3.43 25.04 -2.64
CA LEU A 55 3.80 24.98 -1.23
C LEU A 55 5.12 24.20 -1.02
N PRO A 56 6.15 24.81 -0.42
CA PRO A 56 7.31 24.06 0.04
C PRO A 56 6.89 23.17 1.22
N MET A 57 7.17 21.87 1.13
CA MET A 57 6.73 20.88 2.10
C MET A 57 7.91 20.07 2.60
N ASP A 58 7.97 19.86 3.91
CA ASP A 58 8.97 19.02 4.55
C ASP A 58 8.49 17.56 4.67
N ASN A 59 9.40 16.67 5.09
CA ASN A 59 9.08 15.24 5.23
C ASN A 59 7.91 14.98 6.20
N LEU A 60 7.88 15.69 7.32
CA LEU A 60 6.86 15.47 8.35
C LEU A 60 5.48 15.88 7.84
N SER A 61 5.36 17.06 7.22
CA SER A 61 4.08 17.51 6.66
C SER A 61 3.63 16.60 5.52
N LEU A 62 4.53 16.17 4.63
CA LEU A 62 4.20 15.20 3.59
C LEU A 62 3.71 13.88 4.18
N THR A 63 4.37 13.35 5.20
CA THR A 63 3.97 12.11 5.88
C THR A 63 2.59 12.25 6.52
N LEU A 64 2.32 13.36 7.21
CA LEU A 64 1.02 13.65 7.81
C LEU A 64 -0.08 13.76 6.76
N LEU A 65 0.19 14.46 5.65
CA LEU A 65 -0.78 14.59 4.57
C LEU A 65 -1.11 13.24 3.93
N LEU A 66 -0.12 12.36 3.72
CA LEU A 66 -0.38 11.01 3.21
C LEU A 66 -1.32 10.24 4.14
N HIS A 67 -1.04 10.25 5.44
CA HIS A 67 -1.93 9.64 6.43
C HIS A 67 -3.32 10.29 6.45
N GLY A 68 -3.40 11.60 6.24
CA GLY A 68 -4.65 12.32 6.10
C GLY A 68 -5.47 11.86 4.89
N ILE A 69 -4.85 11.73 3.72
CA ILE A 69 -5.50 11.19 2.52
C ILE A 69 -5.96 9.76 2.76
N MET A 70 -5.11 8.91 3.36
CA MET A 70 -5.46 7.52 3.71
C MET A 70 -6.66 7.46 4.68
N SER A 71 -6.70 8.34 5.67
CA SER A 71 -7.81 8.42 6.62
C SER A 71 -9.11 8.87 5.94
N MET A 72 -9.05 9.82 5.00
CA MET A 72 -10.22 10.19 4.19
C MET A 72 -10.68 9.04 3.31
N CYS A 73 -9.76 8.32 2.67
CA CYS A 73 -10.09 7.12 1.89
C CYS A 73 -10.81 6.09 2.76
N ASN A 74 -10.29 5.83 3.97
CA ASN A 74 -10.89 4.92 4.92
C ASN A 74 -12.29 5.37 5.37
N ASP A 75 -12.46 6.66 5.67
CA ASP A 75 -13.76 7.20 6.10
C ASP A 75 -14.82 7.12 5.01
N ILE A 76 -14.45 7.46 3.77
CA ILE A 76 -15.35 7.41 2.61
C ILE A 76 -15.71 5.95 2.30
N SER A 77 -14.74 5.02 2.35
CA SER A 77 -14.97 3.59 2.06
C SER A 77 -15.85 2.89 3.10
N HIS A 78 -15.77 3.24 4.39
CA HIS A 78 -16.41 2.46 5.45
C HIS A 78 -17.64 3.09 6.08
N PHE A 79 -17.76 4.42 6.10
CA PHE A 79 -18.84 5.10 6.82
C PHE A 79 -19.82 5.84 5.92
N ASP A 80 -19.65 5.74 4.61
CA ASP A 80 -20.47 6.44 3.62
C ASP A 80 -20.61 7.95 3.89
N ASN A 81 -19.60 8.54 4.54
CA ASN A 81 -19.52 9.94 4.94
C ASN A 81 -19.27 10.87 3.73
N ARG A 82 -19.82 10.53 2.57
CA ARG A 82 -19.64 11.26 1.30
C ARG A 82 -20.17 12.68 1.41
N SER A 83 -21.30 12.88 2.07
CA SER A 83 -21.87 14.23 2.29
C SER A 83 -20.93 15.14 3.09
N ILE A 84 -20.00 14.61 3.89
CA ILE A 84 -19.06 15.44 4.66
C ILE A 84 -17.91 15.94 3.77
N TYR A 85 -17.47 15.11 2.81
CA TYR A 85 -16.28 15.37 2.00
C TYR A 85 -16.57 15.77 0.54
N LEU A 86 -17.77 15.47 0.04
CA LEU A 86 -18.14 15.49 -1.38
C LEU A 86 -19.49 16.21 -1.63
N SER A 87 -20.16 16.77 -0.61
CA SER A 87 -21.52 17.36 -0.71
C SER A 87 -21.71 18.42 -1.80
N ASP A 88 -20.67 19.14 -2.19
CA ASP A 88 -20.79 20.23 -3.17
C ASP A 88 -20.77 19.77 -4.64
N ILE A 89 -20.54 18.49 -4.95
CA ILE A 89 -20.03 18.10 -6.30
C ILE A 89 -20.77 16.91 -6.96
N ASP A 90 -21.79 16.31 -6.35
CA ASP A 90 -22.38 15.05 -6.85
C ASP A 90 -23.75 15.20 -7.55
N GLN A 91 -23.79 15.92 -8.69
CA GLN A 91 -24.92 15.89 -9.64
C GLN A 91 -24.70 14.93 -10.82
N GLY A 92 -23.96 13.82 -10.63
CA GLY A 92 -23.61 12.88 -11.71
C GLY A 92 -23.84 11.42 -11.34
N GLU A 93 -24.54 10.69 -12.22
CA GLU A 93 -24.88 9.28 -12.12
C GLU A 93 -23.64 8.37 -12.26
N GLU A 94 -22.88 8.13 -11.19
CA GLU A 94 -22.11 6.90 -10.95
C GLU A 94 -21.43 6.99 -9.56
N PRO A 95 -22.02 6.41 -8.50
CA PRO A 95 -21.73 6.79 -7.11
C PRO A 95 -20.29 6.51 -6.62
N TRP A 96 -19.49 5.71 -7.33
CA TRP A 96 -18.23 5.16 -6.83
C TRP A 96 -16.97 5.59 -7.60
N ARG A 97 -17.08 5.88 -8.90
CA ARG A 97 -15.91 6.17 -9.76
C ARG A 97 -15.33 7.58 -9.58
N PRO A 98 -16.10 8.65 -9.30
CA PRO A 98 -15.56 10.00 -9.22
C PRO A 98 -14.60 10.19 -8.04
N TRP A 99 -14.96 9.76 -6.83
CA TRP A 99 -14.13 9.98 -5.63
C TRP A 99 -12.84 9.15 -5.65
N ARG A 100 -12.89 7.88 -6.11
CA ARG A 100 -11.70 7.02 -6.25
C ARG A 100 -10.68 7.61 -7.22
N ARG A 101 -11.14 8.18 -8.35
CA ARG A 101 -10.28 8.90 -9.30
C ARG A 101 -9.66 10.14 -8.66
N ARG A 102 -10.45 10.89 -7.89
CA ARG A 102 -9.98 12.09 -7.20
C ARG A 102 -8.94 11.79 -6.12
N MET A 103 -9.16 10.73 -5.32
CA MET A 103 -8.18 10.25 -4.34
C MET A 103 -6.90 9.75 -5.03
N ALA A 104 -7.02 9.01 -6.13
CA ALA A 104 -5.86 8.58 -6.90
C ALA A 104 -5.06 9.79 -7.41
N HIS A 105 -5.73 10.81 -7.96
CA HIS A 105 -5.07 12.05 -8.37
C HIS A 105 -4.37 12.75 -7.20
N ALA A 106 -5.02 12.89 -6.05
CA ALA A 106 -4.42 13.48 -4.85
C ALA A 106 -3.17 12.74 -4.38
N LEU A 107 -3.17 11.40 -4.45
CA LEU A 107 -2.00 10.57 -4.13
C LEU A 107 -0.86 10.77 -5.15
N GLU A 108 -1.17 10.87 -6.46
CA GLU A 108 -0.16 11.18 -7.48
C GLU A 108 0.43 12.58 -7.31
N THR A 109 -0.40 13.59 -7.02
CA THR A 109 0.07 14.94 -6.70
C THR A 109 0.95 14.93 -5.46
N TRP A 110 0.52 14.25 -4.39
CA TRP A 110 1.33 14.08 -3.19
C TRP A 110 2.68 13.42 -3.50
N LYS A 111 2.68 12.36 -4.33
CA LYS A 111 3.91 11.67 -4.73
C LYS A 111 4.87 12.58 -5.49
N ALA A 112 4.37 13.41 -6.40
CA ALA A 112 5.19 14.38 -7.12
C ALA A 112 5.91 15.35 -6.16
N HIS A 113 5.23 15.83 -5.11
CA HIS A 113 5.85 16.65 -4.07
C HIS A 113 6.87 15.89 -3.23
N TYR A 114 6.57 14.64 -2.88
CA TYR A 114 7.49 13.80 -2.13
C TYR A 114 8.77 13.51 -2.94
N ASP A 115 8.63 13.18 -4.23
CA ASP A 115 9.76 12.96 -5.12
C ASP A 115 10.59 14.25 -5.31
N ALA A 116 9.94 15.41 -5.45
CA ALA A 116 10.61 16.72 -5.49
C ALA A 116 11.39 17.02 -4.20
N TYR A 117 10.80 16.73 -3.03
CA TYR A 117 11.46 16.87 -1.73
C TYR A 117 12.72 15.99 -1.62
N ILE A 118 12.62 14.72 -1.99
CA ILE A 118 13.76 13.78 -1.97
C ILE A 118 14.86 14.20 -2.97
N MET A 119 14.48 14.70 -4.14
CA MET A 119 15.43 15.26 -5.11
C MET A 119 16.16 16.49 -4.55
N GLY A 120 15.45 17.42 -3.91
CA GLY A 120 16.05 18.60 -3.27
C GLY A 120 17.05 18.22 -2.17
N LEU A 121 16.68 17.27 -1.30
CA LEU A 121 17.60 16.74 -0.27
C LEU A 121 18.89 16.17 -0.87
N SER A 122 18.77 15.45 -2.00
CA SER A 122 19.91 14.84 -2.67
C SER A 122 20.86 15.89 -3.25
N GLN A 123 20.33 16.98 -3.80
CA GLN A 123 21.12 18.11 -4.32
C GLN A 123 21.87 18.85 -3.21
N CYS A 124 21.24 19.05 -2.04
CA CYS A 124 21.89 19.70 -0.89
C CYS A 124 23.04 18.87 -0.28
N MET A 125 23.02 17.55 -0.44
CA MET A 125 24.04 16.63 0.10
C MET A 125 25.32 16.54 -0.75
N GLY A 126 25.33 17.14 -1.96
CA GLY A 126 26.45 17.14 -2.92
C GLY A 126 26.63 15.80 -3.66
N ASP A 127 27.12 15.87 -4.91
CA ASP A 127 27.24 14.76 -5.90
C ASP A 127 28.11 13.55 -5.49
N GLY A 128 28.59 13.47 -4.24
CA GLY A 128 29.52 12.42 -3.78
C GLY A 128 29.05 11.58 -2.59
N ARG A 129 27.92 11.92 -1.95
CA ARG A 129 27.44 11.17 -0.77
C ARG A 129 26.24 10.30 -1.14
N ALA A 130 26.44 8.99 -1.12
CA ALA A 130 25.34 8.03 -1.23
C ALA A 130 24.28 8.33 -0.14
N PRO A 131 22.97 8.16 -0.45
CA PRO A 131 21.91 8.32 0.52
C PRO A 131 22.22 7.47 1.75
N ARG A 132 22.11 8.06 2.96
CA ARG A 132 22.31 7.31 4.21
C ARG A 132 21.34 6.13 4.23
N SER A 133 21.77 4.99 4.78
CA SER A 133 20.93 3.79 4.90
C SER A 133 19.56 4.10 5.50
N ASN A 134 19.51 5.01 6.48
CA ASN A 134 18.29 5.41 7.17
C ASN A 134 17.32 6.13 6.23
N GLN A 135 17.82 7.00 5.33
CA GLN A 135 16.98 7.74 4.38
C GLN A 135 16.32 6.79 3.36
N LYS A 136 17.04 5.75 2.91
CA LYS A 136 16.47 4.73 2.02
C LYS A 136 15.38 3.92 2.72
N GLN A 137 15.59 3.58 3.99
CA GLN A 137 14.61 2.87 4.81
C GLN A 137 13.35 3.69 5.06
N GLU A 138 13.50 4.97 5.43
CA GLU A 138 12.39 5.91 5.61
C GLU A 138 11.60 6.09 4.32
N THR A 139 12.30 6.28 3.19
CA THR A 139 11.67 6.43 1.87
C THR A 139 10.86 5.19 1.48
N ALA A 140 11.43 4.00 1.64
CA ALA A 140 10.72 2.75 1.37
C ALA A 140 9.49 2.58 2.28
N ALA A 141 9.58 2.98 3.55
CA ALA A 141 8.47 2.89 4.49
C ALA A 141 7.34 3.87 4.16
N ILE A 142 7.65 5.08 3.72
CA ILE A 142 6.67 6.08 3.29
C ILE A 142 6.04 5.68 1.96
N LEU A 143 6.83 5.25 0.97
CA LEU A 143 6.30 4.79 -0.31
C LEU A 143 5.42 3.54 -0.16
N ALA A 144 5.71 2.66 0.80
CA ALA A 144 4.82 1.54 1.12
C ALA A 144 3.42 2.00 1.55
N LEU A 145 3.30 3.08 2.31
CA LEU A 145 1.99 3.68 2.65
C LEU A 145 1.30 4.23 1.39
N TYR A 146 2.04 4.93 0.53
CA TYR A 146 1.52 5.45 -0.73
C TYR A 146 0.95 4.32 -1.62
N HIS A 147 1.72 3.25 -1.84
CA HIS A 147 1.24 2.10 -2.60
C HIS A 147 0.05 1.41 -1.91
N THR A 148 0.07 1.29 -0.59
CA THR A 148 -1.06 0.73 0.17
C THR A 148 -2.32 1.59 0.02
N ALA A 149 -2.20 2.92 0.02
CA ALA A 149 -3.31 3.83 -0.21
C ALA A 149 -3.96 3.58 -1.58
N HIS A 150 -3.14 3.42 -2.63
CA HIS A 150 -3.61 3.07 -3.97
C HIS A 150 -4.32 1.71 -4.03
N ILE A 151 -3.85 0.72 -3.28
CA ILE A 151 -4.49 -0.60 -3.19
C ILE A 151 -5.85 -0.46 -2.51
N VAL A 152 -5.94 0.19 -1.34
CA VAL A 152 -7.17 0.30 -0.56
C VAL A 152 -8.29 1.04 -1.30
N ILE A 153 -7.97 2.03 -2.14
CA ILE A 153 -9.01 2.70 -2.96
C ILE A 153 -9.50 1.87 -4.15
N LYS A 154 -8.81 0.77 -4.47
CA LYS A 154 -9.11 -0.11 -5.63
C LYS A 154 -9.51 -1.52 -5.24
N CYS A 155 -9.31 -1.91 -3.99
CA CYS A 155 -9.49 -3.26 -3.49
C CYS A 155 -9.96 -3.25 -2.03
N GLU A 156 -10.88 -4.14 -1.69
CA GLU A 156 -11.37 -4.30 -0.33
C GLU A 156 -10.54 -5.36 0.41
N ILE A 157 -9.66 -4.91 1.31
CA ILE A 157 -8.71 -5.77 2.03
C ILE A 157 -9.43 -6.86 2.84
N ARG A 158 -10.63 -6.58 3.36
CA ARG A 158 -11.43 -7.55 4.13
C ARG A 158 -11.79 -8.78 3.28
N HIS A 159 -12.19 -8.56 2.03
CA HIS A 159 -12.49 -9.66 1.12
C HIS A 159 -11.22 -10.46 0.79
N LEU A 160 -10.08 -9.80 0.55
CA LEU A 160 -8.80 -10.50 0.36
C LEU A 160 -8.44 -11.39 1.57
N GLN A 161 -8.61 -10.88 2.79
CA GLN A 161 -8.31 -11.62 4.02
C GLN A 161 -9.26 -12.81 4.22
N ALA A 162 -10.57 -12.61 4.03
CA ALA A 162 -11.58 -13.66 4.19
C ALA A 162 -11.34 -14.81 3.20
N THR A 163 -11.12 -14.46 1.93
CA THR A 163 -10.80 -15.40 0.84
C THR A 163 -9.48 -16.12 1.05
N ALA A 164 -8.48 -15.45 1.65
CA ALA A 164 -7.22 -16.09 2.02
C ALA A 164 -7.34 -17.06 3.23
N GLY A 165 -8.50 -17.13 3.87
CA GLY A 165 -8.77 -18.03 4.99
C GLY A 165 -8.64 -17.42 6.38
N ALA A 166 -8.74 -16.08 6.50
CA ALA A 166 -8.74 -15.44 7.82
C ALA A 166 -9.91 -15.95 8.67
N LYS A 167 -9.65 -16.27 9.94
CA LYS A 167 -10.67 -16.75 10.89
C LYS A 167 -11.46 -15.61 11.53
N ALA A 168 -10.81 -14.46 11.70
CA ALA A 168 -11.42 -13.26 12.22
C ALA A 168 -10.76 -12.02 11.60
N ILE A 169 -11.55 -10.98 11.36
CA ILE A 169 -11.13 -9.70 10.79
C ILE A 169 -11.67 -8.59 11.71
N PHE A 170 -10.79 -7.80 12.32
CA PHE A 170 -11.15 -6.72 13.25
C PHE A 170 -12.10 -7.15 14.39
N GLY A 171 -11.93 -8.38 14.91
CA GLY A 171 -12.77 -8.92 15.99
C GLY A 171 -14.06 -9.59 15.52
N HIS A 172 -14.39 -9.53 14.23
CA HIS A 172 -15.50 -10.26 13.64
C HIS A 172 -15.04 -11.63 13.15
N ILE A 173 -15.69 -12.69 13.59
CA ILE A 173 -15.40 -14.05 13.12
C ILE A 173 -15.90 -14.16 11.67
N VAL A 174 -15.07 -14.72 10.80
CA VAL A 174 -15.42 -14.95 9.38
C VAL A 174 -16.13 -16.29 9.27
N MET A 175 -17.41 -16.26 8.92
CA MET A 175 -18.20 -17.47 8.70
C MET A 175 -17.94 -18.05 7.30
N PRO A 176 -18.28 -19.33 7.05
CA PRO A 176 -18.18 -19.93 5.73
C PRO A 176 -18.93 -19.14 4.64
N GLU A 177 -20.09 -18.57 4.99
CA GLU A 177 -20.90 -17.76 4.09
C GLU A 177 -20.19 -16.45 3.73
N ASP A 178 -19.55 -15.79 4.71
CA ASP A 178 -18.75 -14.57 4.49
C ASP A 178 -17.57 -14.84 3.55
N ARG A 179 -16.99 -16.03 3.64
CA ARG A 179 -15.90 -16.46 2.76
C ARG A 179 -16.39 -16.65 1.33
N GLN A 180 -17.51 -17.33 1.14
CA GLN A 180 -18.08 -17.53 -0.21
C GLN A 180 -18.39 -16.19 -0.88
N VAL A 181 -19.04 -15.27 -0.16
CA VAL A 181 -19.33 -13.92 -0.65
C VAL A 181 -18.03 -13.17 -0.99
N SER A 182 -16.99 -13.33 -0.17
CA SER A 182 -15.70 -12.69 -0.41
C SER A 182 -14.96 -13.29 -1.62
N GLU A 183 -15.06 -14.61 -1.84
CA GLU A 183 -14.49 -15.28 -3.02
C GLU A 183 -15.15 -14.80 -4.31
N GLU A 184 -16.48 -14.72 -4.33
CA GLU A 184 -17.25 -14.15 -5.44
C GLU A 184 -16.85 -12.70 -5.70
N TRP A 185 -16.74 -11.88 -4.64
CA TRP A 185 -16.31 -10.48 -4.76
C TRP A 185 -14.89 -10.36 -5.34
N VAL A 186 -13.93 -11.17 -4.87
CA VAL A 186 -12.54 -11.13 -5.36
C VAL A 186 -12.48 -11.58 -6.81
N ARG A 187 -13.27 -12.59 -7.20
CA ARG A 187 -13.39 -13.02 -8.60
C ARG A 187 -13.92 -11.89 -9.48
N ASP A 188 -15.00 -11.22 -9.08
CA ASP A 188 -15.56 -10.09 -9.81
C ASP A 188 -14.58 -8.90 -9.87
N TRP A 189 -13.85 -8.65 -8.79
CA TRP A 189 -12.81 -7.63 -8.77
C TRP A 189 -11.72 -7.90 -9.82
N VAL A 190 -11.22 -9.13 -9.90
CA VAL A 190 -10.18 -9.50 -10.89
C VAL A 190 -10.72 -9.55 -12.31
N CYS A 191 -11.96 -9.98 -12.51
CA CYS A 191 -12.50 -10.33 -13.82
C CYS A 191 -13.38 -9.25 -14.46
N ILE A 192 -14.16 -8.55 -13.66
CA ILE A 192 -15.08 -7.50 -14.12
C ILE A 192 -14.42 -6.13 -13.90
N GLN A 193 -13.82 -5.89 -12.73
CA GLN A 193 -13.17 -4.62 -12.39
C GLN A 193 -11.68 -4.60 -12.78
N THR A 194 -11.38 -5.09 -13.99
CA THR A 194 -10.01 -5.36 -14.46
C THR A 194 -9.05 -4.19 -14.26
N THR A 195 -9.44 -2.97 -14.61
CA THR A 195 -8.59 -1.78 -14.42
C THR A 195 -8.22 -1.55 -12.95
N ALA A 196 -9.16 -1.75 -12.02
CA ALA A 196 -8.90 -1.56 -10.59
C ALA A 196 -7.95 -2.64 -10.05
N ALA A 197 -8.20 -3.91 -10.42
CA ALA A 197 -7.36 -5.04 -10.04
C ALA A 197 -5.93 -4.92 -10.59
N ASP A 198 -5.80 -4.58 -11.88
CA ASP A 198 -4.52 -4.40 -12.56
C ASP A 198 -3.68 -3.29 -11.88
N HIS A 199 -4.28 -2.14 -11.58
CA HIS A 199 -3.56 -1.07 -10.87
C HIS A 199 -3.19 -1.45 -9.44
N ALA A 200 -4.08 -2.09 -8.68
CA ALA A 200 -3.79 -2.53 -7.32
C ALA A 200 -2.63 -3.54 -7.29
N ALA A 201 -2.65 -4.53 -8.19
CA ALA A 201 -1.58 -5.50 -8.35
C ALA A 201 -0.25 -4.83 -8.73
N TRP A 202 -0.31 -3.79 -9.58
CA TRP A 202 0.88 -3.02 -9.96
C TRP A 202 1.47 -2.25 -8.77
N HIS A 203 0.66 -1.51 -8.00
CA HIS A 203 1.16 -0.82 -6.81
C HIS A 203 1.70 -1.80 -5.76
N ALA A 204 1.06 -2.97 -5.59
CA ALA A 204 1.57 -4.02 -4.73
C ALA A 204 2.97 -4.51 -5.18
N ALA A 205 3.13 -4.77 -6.49
CA ALA A 205 4.42 -5.19 -7.04
C ALA A 205 5.50 -4.10 -6.91
N GLN A 206 5.17 -2.83 -7.15
CA GLN A 206 6.13 -1.73 -6.97
C GLN A 206 6.57 -1.61 -5.50
N MET A 207 5.64 -1.69 -4.54
CA MET A 207 5.97 -1.68 -3.11
C MET A 207 6.93 -2.82 -2.72
N LEU A 208 6.66 -4.04 -3.21
CA LEU A 208 7.54 -5.18 -2.97
C LEU A 208 8.92 -4.97 -3.62
N ARG A 209 8.96 -4.42 -4.84
CA ARG A 209 10.20 -4.10 -5.56
C ARG A 209 11.04 -3.07 -4.81
N GLU A 210 10.42 -2.00 -4.30
CA GLU A 210 11.11 -1.00 -3.48
C GLU A 210 11.72 -1.62 -2.22
N GLY A 211 10.99 -2.56 -1.57
CA GLY A 211 11.52 -3.32 -0.44
C GLY A 211 12.74 -4.17 -0.80
N ILE A 212 12.69 -4.91 -1.90
CA ILE A 212 13.81 -5.76 -2.36
C ILE A 212 15.05 -4.95 -2.74
N LEU A 213 14.86 -3.80 -3.40
CA LEU A 213 15.97 -2.99 -3.92
C LEU A 213 16.64 -2.13 -2.85
N ASN A 214 15.85 -1.60 -1.89
CA ASN A 214 16.34 -0.59 -0.96
C ASN A 214 16.56 -1.09 0.46
N LEU A 215 16.01 -2.25 0.83
CA LEU A 215 16.07 -2.76 2.20
C LEU A 215 16.86 -4.06 2.28
N ARG A 216 17.42 -4.30 3.47
CA ARG A 216 17.99 -5.59 3.83
C ARG A 216 16.96 -6.36 4.63
N ASN A 217 16.56 -7.53 4.14
CA ASN A 217 15.58 -8.40 4.82
C ASN A 217 14.29 -7.67 5.24
N TRP A 218 13.81 -6.72 4.42
CA TRP A 218 12.57 -5.95 4.69
C TRP A 218 12.62 -5.04 5.93
N GLU A 219 13.80 -4.78 6.49
CA GLU A 219 13.94 -4.00 7.71
C GLU A 219 13.86 -2.48 7.45
N VAL A 220 12.96 -1.81 8.16
CA VAL A 220 12.72 -0.35 8.10
C VAL A 220 12.83 0.34 9.45
N SER A 221 13.93 0.14 10.18
CA SER A 221 14.18 0.82 11.48
C SER A 221 13.03 0.75 12.50
N GLY A 222 12.28 -0.37 12.53
CA GLY A 222 11.19 -0.58 13.49
C GLY A 222 9.88 0.15 13.18
N VAL A 223 9.72 0.72 11.98
CA VAL A 223 8.48 1.37 11.55
C VAL A 223 7.32 0.37 11.51
N PHE A 224 6.28 0.64 12.31
CA PHE A 224 5.23 -0.34 12.62
C PHE A 224 4.26 -0.65 11.49
N HIS A 225 4.02 0.31 10.58
CA HIS A 225 3.04 0.13 9.50
C HIS A 225 3.56 -0.72 8.35
N TYR A 226 4.87 -0.77 8.16
CA TYR A 226 5.49 -1.43 7.01
C TYR A 226 5.20 -2.94 6.91
N PRO A 227 5.26 -3.73 8.01
CA PRO A 227 4.80 -5.12 8.00
C PRO A 227 3.37 -5.29 7.46
N TRP A 228 2.46 -4.38 7.84
CA TRP A 228 1.07 -4.43 7.39
C TRP A 228 0.92 -4.09 5.91
N CYS A 229 1.68 -3.10 5.42
CA CYS A 229 1.74 -2.77 3.99
C CYS A 229 2.24 -3.96 3.15
N LEU A 230 3.30 -4.64 3.59
CA LEU A 230 3.81 -5.84 2.90
C LEU A 230 2.79 -6.98 2.88
N PHE A 231 2.09 -7.20 3.99
CA PHE A 231 1.02 -8.19 4.06
C PHE A 231 -0.10 -7.88 3.06
N ILE A 232 -0.58 -6.64 3.02
CA ILE A 232 -1.61 -6.19 2.06
C ILE A 232 -1.13 -6.36 0.62
N GLY A 233 0.10 -5.92 0.32
CA GLY A 233 0.70 -6.07 -1.01
C GLY A 233 0.78 -7.55 -1.43
N THR A 234 1.21 -8.42 -0.52
CA THR A 234 1.32 -9.87 -0.76
C THR A 234 -0.04 -10.49 -1.04
N LEU A 235 -1.07 -10.18 -0.23
CA LEU A 235 -2.44 -10.66 -0.48
C LEU A 235 -3.01 -10.17 -1.80
N THR A 236 -2.74 -8.91 -2.16
CA THR A 236 -3.21 -8.31 -3.41
C THR A 236 -2.60 -9.04 -4.61
N CYS A 237 -1.29 -9.27 -4.58
CA CYS A 237 -0.58 -10.03 -5.59
C CYS A 237 -1.06 -11.50 -5.67
N TRP A 238 -1.24 -12.15 -4.52
CA TRP A 238 -1.78 -13.52 -4.47
C TRP A 238 -3.17 -13.60 -5.09
N ALA A 239 -4.12 -12.77 -4.66
CA ALA A 239 -5.49 -12.80 -5.15
C ALA A 239 -5.58 -12.49 -6.64
N PHE A 240 -4.80 -11.51 -7.12
CA PHE A 240 -4.73 -11.18 -8.54
C PHE A 240 -4.30 -12.39 -9.40
N HIS A 241 -3.27 -13.11 -8.96
CA HIS A 241 -2.78 -14.29 -9.69
C HIS A 241 -3.69 -15.51 -9.54
N HIS A 242 -4.20 -15.76 -8.33
CA HIS A 242 -5.04 -16.92 -8.02
C HIS A 242 -6.34 -16.89 -8.86
N PHE A 243 -7.11 -15.80 -8.75
CA PHE A 243 -8.39 -15.67 -9.45
C PHE A 243 -8.21 -15.26 -10.92
N GLY A 244 -7.09 -14.61 -11.27
CA GLY A 244 -6.76 -14.33 -12.67
C GLY A 244 -6.37 -15.59 -13.45
N GLY A 245 -5.84 -16.61 -12.76
CA GLY A 245 -5.50 -17.91 -13.33
C GLY A 245 -6.72 -18.74 -13.74
N GLU A 246 -7.81 -18.68 -12.97
CA GLU A 246 -9.07 -19.41 -13.21
C GLU A 246 -9.72 -19.09 -14.58
N MET A 247 -9.46 -17.91 -15.13
CA MET A 247 -10.05 -17.41 -16.39
C MET A 247 -9.46 -18.00 -17.67
N THR A 248 -8.37 -18.78 -17.58
CA THR A 248 -7.68 -19.33 -18.75
C THR A 248 -7.38 -20.81 -18.50
N ASP A 249 -7.59 -21.66 -19.51
CA ASP A 249 -7.62 -23.12 -19.38
C ASP A 249 -6.38 -23.73 -18.66
N GLY A 250 -6.63 -24.80 -17.90
CA GLY A 250 -5.86 -25.27 -16.75
C GLY A 250 -4.41 -25.68 -17.02
N GLN A 251 -3.48 -24.91 -16.49
CA GLN A 251 -2.08 -25.34 -16.35
C GLN A 251 -1.54 -24.81 -15.02
N ASP A 252 -1.15 -25.73 -14.13
CA ASP A 252 -0.50 -25.39 -12.87
C ASP A 252 0.78 -24.60 -13.15
N ILE A 253 0.80 -23.35 -12.72
CA ILE A 253 1.90 -22.41 -12.93
C ILE A 253 3.11 -22.77 -12.03
N CYS A 254 2.88 -23.59 -11.02
CA CYS A 254 3.79 -23.80 -9.90
C CYS A 254 4.07 -25.31 -9.73
N SER A 255 5.16 -25.80 -10.33
CA SER A 255 5.63 -27.20 -10.22
C SER A 255 6.63 -27.42 -9.08
N HIS A 256 6.58 -26.57 -8.05
CA HIS A 256 7.50 -26.69 -6.92
C HIS A 256 7.03 -27.82 -6.03
N LEU A 257 7.95 -28.72 -5.67
CA LEU A 257 7.66 -29.82 -4.76
C LEU A 257 7.17 -29.24 -3.42
N ASP A 258 6.14 -29.87 -2.87
CA ASP A 258 5.58 -29.66 -1.53
C ASP A 258 6.57 -30.02 -0.42
N GLU A 259 7.81 -29.57 -0.53
CA GLU A 259 8.72 -29.65 0.59
C GLU A 259 8.23 -28.65 1.63
N THR A 260 7.80 -29.22 2.74
CA THR A 260 7.34 -28.54 3.96
C THR A 260 8.41 -27.59 4.54
N ASP A 261 9.57 -27.54 3.89
CA ASP A 261 10.72 -26.69 4.16
C ASP A 261 11.35 -26.23 2.83
N MET A 262 10.60 -25.49 1.99
CA MET A 262 11.16 -24.87 0.78
C MET A 262 12.41 -24.06 1.16
N ASP A 263 13.53 -24.40 0.50
CA ASP A 263 14.80 -23.74 0.75
C ASP A 263 14.67 -22.22 0.56
N GLN A 264 15.32 -21.47 1.46
CA GLN A 264 15.30 -20.01 1.44
C GLN A 264 15.82 -19.44 0.12
N THR A 265 16.75 -20.12 -0.53
CA THR A 265 17.25 -19.70 -1.85
C THR A 265 16.15 -19.79 -2.91
N GLN A 266 15.41 -20.90 -2.91
CA GLN A 266 14.33 -21.13 -3.86
C GLN A 266 13.19 -20.12 -3.68
N SER A 267 12.74 -19.89 -2.44
CA SER A 267 11.68 -18.92 -2.16
C SER A 267 12.06 -17.50 -2.57
N ARG A 268 13.32 -17.10 -2.35
CA ARG A 268 13.86 -15.81 -2.79
C ARG A 268 13.92 -15.68 -4.31
N VAL A 269 14.33 -16.74 -5.02
CA VAL A 269 14.36 -16.74 -6.50
C VAL A 269 12.95 -16.55 -7.07
N LEU A 270 11.97 -17.29 -6.55
CA LEU A 270 10.58 -17.19 -7.01
C LEU A 270 9.98 -15.81 -6.74
N MET A 271 10.21 -15.29 -5.54
CA MET A 271 9.80 -13.94 -5.17
C MET A 271 10.42 -12.88 -6.08
N ASN A 272 11.75 -12.91 -6.27
CA ASN A 272 12.46 -11.96 -7.10
C ASN A 272 11.98 -12.03 -8.56
N HIS A 273 11.76 -13.23 -9.08
CA HIS A 273 11.21 -13.43 -10.42
C HIS A 273 9.83 -12.80 -10.57
N MET A 274 8.91 -13.08 -9.64
CA MET A 274 7.57 -12.50 -9.65
C MET A 274 7.59 -10.97 -9.59
N VAL A 275 8.31 -10.42 -8.60
CA VAL A 275 8.37 -8.97 -8.38
C VAL A 275 9.07 -8.27 -9.54
N SER A 276 10.11 -8.86 -10.12
CA SER A 276 10.77 -8.32 -11.31
C SER A 276 9.82 -8.31 -12.51
N LEU A 277 9.06 -9.38 -12.74
CA LEU A 277 8.15 -9.49 -13.87
C LEU A 277 6.96 -8.52 -13.78
N MET A 278 6.34 -8.43 -12.61
CA MET A 278 5.21 -7.51 -12.37
C MET A 278 5.68 -6.06 -12.26
N GLY A 279 6.86 -5.83 -11.69
CA GLY A 279 7.43 -4.50 -11.50
C GLY A 279 7.94 -3.85 -12.78
N SER A 280 8.22 -4.63 -13.83
CA SER A 280 8.75 -4.13 -15.12
C SER A 280 7.69 -3.74 -16.15
N VAL A 281 6.40 -3.96 -15.86
CA VAL A 281 5.30 -3.70 -16.79
C VAL A 281 4.45 -2.52 -16.32
N SER A 282 3.71 -1.88 -17.24
CA SER A 282 2.73 -0.85 -16.89
C SER A 282 1.49 -1.48 -16.22
N PRO A 283 0.70 -0.70 -15.46
CA PRO A 283 -0.55 -1.20 -14.89
C PRO A 283 -1.47 -1.85 -15.93
N THR A 284 -1.62 -1.24 -17.11
CA THR A 284 -2.44 -1.75 -18.22
C THR A 284 -1.95 -3.06 -18.84
N GLN A 285 -0.71 -3.46 -18.57
CA GLN A 285 -0.09 -4.65 -19.14
C GLN A 285 0.17 -5.73 -18.10
N ILE A 286 -0.06 -5.47 -16.81
CA ILE A 286 0.29 -6.39 -15.73
C ILE A 286 -0.41 -7.74 -15.83
N ARG A 287 -1.62 -7.76 -16.41
CA ARG A 287 -2.35 -9.00 -16.69
C ARG A 287 -1.59 -9.98 -17.59
N ARG A 288 -0.65 -9.50 -18.41
CA ARG A 288 0.23 -10.35 -19.23
C ARG A 288 1.22 -11.17 -18.40
N THR A 289 1.35 -10.88 -17.10
CA THR A 289 2.20 -11.60 -16.14
C THR A 289 1.45 -12.76 -15.47
N LEU A 290 0.11 -12.79 -15.57
CA LEU A 290 -0.66 -13.96 -15.16
C LEU A 290 -0.11 -15.20 -15.85
N LYS A 291 -0.05 -16.31 -15.12
CA LYS A 291 0.55 -17.58 -15.54
C LYS A 291 2.05 -17.62 -15.80
N LYS A 292 2.77 -16.50 -15.62
CA LYS A 292 4.22 -16.44 -15.85
C LYS A 292 5.04 -16.41 -14.57
N CYS A 293 4.41 -16.22 -13.42
CA CYS A 293 5.08 -16.26 -12.13
C CYS A 293 4.16 -16.85 -11.05
N CYS A 294 4.79 -17.45 -10.04
CA CYS A 294 4.12 -18.04 -8.88
C CYS A 294 4.23 -17.11 -7.68
N THR A 295 3.17 -17.02 -6.88
CA THR A 295 3.09 -16.15 -5.68
C THR A 295 3.63 -16.81 -4.42
N HIS A 296 4.00 -18.09 -4.50
CA HIS A 296 4.45 -18.88 -3.37
C HIS A 296 5.77 -18.35 -2.75
N GLY A 297 6.71 -17.89 -3.57
CA GLY A 297 7.96 -17.31 -3.07
C GLY A 297 7.73 -16.07 -2.19
N ILE A 298 6.84 -15.17 -2.63
CA ILE A 298 6.55 -13.95 -1.89
C ILE A 298 5.76 -14.23 -0.60
N THR A 299 4.80 -15.17 -0.62
CA THR A 299 4.05 -15.53 0.60
C THR A 299 4.97 -16.10 1.67
N VAL A 300 5.94 -16.93 1.30
CA VAL A 300 6.91 -17.51 2.24
C VAL A 300 7.92 -16.47 2.76
N GLU A 301 8.51 -15.66 1.89
CA GLU A 301 9.49 -14.65 2.32
C GLU A 301 8.86 -13.59 3.24
N VAL A 302 7.66 -13.10 2.91
CA VAL A 302 6.96 -12.12 3.74
C VAL A 302 6.48 -12.77 5.04
N ALA A 303 5.98 -14.01 5.03
CA ALA A 303 5.66 -14.73 6.26
C ALA A 303 6.89 -14.88 7.18
N ARG A 304 8.07 -15.19 6.61
CA ARG A 304 9.32 -15.30 7.37
C ARG A 304 9.72 -13.96 7.99
N TYR A 305 9.56 -12.85 7.27
CA TYR A 305 9.76 -11.51 7.82
C TYR A 305 8.76 -11.21 8.96
N LEU A 306 7.46 -11.41 8.73
CA LEU A 306 6.43 -11.12 9.72
C LEU A 306 6.59 -11.94 11.00
N ARG A 307 7.15 -13.16 10.92
CA ARG A 307 7.49 -13.98 12.11
C ARG A 307 8.49 -13.31 13.04
N SER A 308 9.38 -12.47 12.51
CA SER A 308 10.36 -11.72 13.31
C SER A 308 9.76 -10.48 14.00
N VAL A 309 8.58 -10.04 13.56
CA VAL A 309 7.89 -8.85 14.08
C VAL A 309 7.09 -9.22 15.32
N ARG A 310 7.34 -8.53 16.44
CA ARG A 310 6.74 -8.81 17.76
C ARG A 310 5.31 -8.27 17.96
N TRP A 311 4.53 -8.17 16.89
CA TRP A 311 3.20 -7.57 16.90
C TRP A 311 2.14 -8.65 16.66
N THR A 312 1.12 -8.73 17.50
CA THR A 312 0.08 -9.77 17.40
C THR A 312 -0.61 -9.78 16.03
N ALA A 313 -0.88 -8.61 15.45
CA ALA A 313 -1.46 -8.49 14.11
C ALA A 313 -0.52 -9.05 13.02
N ALA A 314 0.79 -8.83 13.15
CA ALA A 314 1.78 -9.39 12.23
C ALA A 314 1.86 -10.92 12.34
N PHE A 315 1.67 -11.48 13.54
CA PHE A 315 1.63 -12.91 13.76
C PHE A 315 0.41 -13.58 13.09
N GLU A 316 -0.78 -12.97 13.18
CA GLU A 316 -1.96 -13.48 12.47
C GLU A 316 -1.83 -13.36 10.94
N ALA A 317 -1.28 -12.24 10.45
CA ALA A 317 -0.94 -12.07 9.05
C ALA A 317 0.07 -13.14 8.56
N MET A 318 1.08 -13.44 9.36
CA MET A 318 2.07 -14.49 9.08
C MET A 318 1.42 -15.88 8.94
N LYS A 319 0.54 -16.26 9.88
CA LYS A 319 -0.20 -17.54 9.79
C LYS A 319 -1.02 -17.64 8.52
N LEU A 320 -1.68 -16.54 8.13
CA LEU A 320 -2.48 -16.49 6.92
C LEU A 320 -1.62 -16.73 5.67
N LEU A 321 -0.48 -16.03 5.55
CA LEU A 321 0.44 -16.21 4.44
C LEU A 321 1.05 -17.62 4.39
N MET A 322 1.36 -18.22 5.54
CA MET A 322 1.79 -19.61 5.61
C MET A 322 0.69 -20.57 5.12
N GLY A 323 -0.56 -20.34 5.52
CA GLY A 323 -1.71 -21.10 5.02
C GLY A 323 -1.80 -21.04 3.48
N LEU A 324 -1.65 -19.85 2.89
CA LEU A 324 -1.65 -19.68 1.44
C LEU A 324 -0.54 -20.47 0.73
N SER A 325 0.67 -20.50 1.32
CA SER A 325 1.77 -21.30 0.78
C SER A 325 1.47 -22.81 0.82
N GLN A 326 0.71 -23.28 1.81
CA GLN A 326 0.38 -24.69 2.01
C GLN A 326 -0.88 -25.14 1.26
N HIS A 327 -1.76 -24.23 0.84
CA HIS A 327 -3.08 -24.57 0.26
C HIS A 327 -3.09 -24.81 -1.26
N HIS A 328 -1.99 -24.61 -1.99
CA HIS A 328 -1.88 -25.03 -3.40
C HIS A 328 -1.84 -26.57 -3.58
N THR A 329 -2.01 -27.33 -2.50
CA THR A 329 -1.78 -28.77 -2.38
C THR A 329 -3.04 -29.62 -2.45
N LYS A 330 -4.22 -29.01 -2.53
CA LYS A 330 -5.47 -29.76 -2.71
C LYS A 330 -6.00 -29.51 -4.11
N PRO A 331 -5.90 -30.49 -5.03
CA PRO A 331 -6.85 -30.51 -6.15
C PRO A 331 -8.25 -30.47 -5.54
N ASN A 332 -9.16 -29.73 -6.18
CA ASN A 332 -10.58 -29.73 -5.87
C ASN A 332 -11.14 -31.16 -6.03
N GLY A 333 -10.88 -32.00 -5.04
CA GLY A 333 -11.47 -33.30 -4.85
C GLY A 333 -12.79 -33.08 -4.14
N VAL A 334 -13.86 -33.22 -4.90
CA VAL A 334 -15.23 -33.41 -4.41
C VAL A 334 -15.20 -34.36 -3.21
N GLY A 335 -15.34 -33.80 -2.02
CA GLY A 335 -15.50 -34.54 -0.77
C GLY A 335 -16.97 -34.70 -0.47
N HIS A 336 -17.68 -35.52 -1.26
CA HIS A 336 -18.83 -36.23 -0.75
C HIS A 336 -18.33 -37.30 0.20
N VAL A 337 -18.58 -37.14 1.51
CA VAL A 337 -19.24 -38.13 2.39
C VAL A 337 -19.91 -37.38 3.52
#